data_AF-A0A0D2I125-F1
#
_entry.id   AF-A0A0D2I125-F1
#
_cell.length_a   1.000
_cell.length_b   1.000
_cell.length_c   1.000
_cell.angle_alpha   90.00
_cell.angle_beta   90.00
_cell.angle_gamma   90.00
#
_symmetry.space_group_name_H-M   'P 1'
#
loop_
_entity.id
_entity.type
_entity.pdbx_description
1 polymer ?
#
loop_
_entity_poly.entity_id
_entity_poly.type
_entity_poly.pdbx_seq_one_letter_code
_entity_poly.pdbx_strand_id
1 'polypeptide(L)'
;MVQALALGLGSMFNHSTRDQNVGWKRNTETDVIVYTALRDIKAGEELCISYGSVRLWFEDADANDEEVGGDENDTGGLTLAELELSGLGKMDL
;
A
#
# COMPACT_ATOMS: atom_id res chain seq x y z
N MET A 1 8.52 12.74 13.05
CA MET A 1 8.25 11.50 12.29
C MET A 1 9.24 10.45 12.78
N VAL A 2 8.78 9.26 13.19
CA VAL A 2 9.65 8.18 13.68
C VAL A 2 9.77 7.13 12.57
N GLN A 3 10.99 6.67 12.30
CA GLN A 3 11.26 5.57 11.37
C GLN A 3 11.00 4.23 12.06
N ALA A 4 10.55 3.24 11.29
CA ALA A 4 10.36 1.88 11.78
C ALA A 4 11.00 0.90 10.80
N LEU A 5 11.57 -0.19 11.33
CA LEU A 5 12.08 -1.30 10.54
C LEU A 5 11.13 -2.48 10.73
N ALA A 6 10.47 -2.91 9.64
CA ALA A 6 9.72 -4.16 9.65
C ALA A 6 10.70 -5.32 9.86
N LEU A 7 10.40 -6.21 10.80
CA LEU A 7 11.12 -7.47 11.02
C LEU A 7 10.22 -8.66 10.65
N GLY A 8 10.80 -9.87 10.64
CA GLY A 8 10.06 -11.09 10.28
C GLY A 8 9.64 -11.09 8.81
N LEU A 9 8.42 -11.54 8.53
CA LEU A 9 7.89 -11.59 7.16
C LEU A 9 7.60 -10.19 6.58
N GLY A 10 7.47 -9.17 7.43
CA GLY A 10 7.17 -7.81 6.98
C GLY A 10 8.24 -7.21 6.07
N SER A 11 9.48 -7.71 6.12
CA SER A 11 10.59 -7.30 5.26
C SER A 11 10.68 -8.08 3.94
N MET A 12 9.80 -9.07 3.73
CA MET A 12 9.86 -10.00 2.59
C MET A 12 8.82 -9.71 1.52
N PHE A 13 7.80 -8.92 1.81
CA PHE A 13 6.78 -8.56 0.82
C PHE A 13 7.38 -7.64 -0.24
N ASN A 14 7.22 -8.01 -1.51
CA ASN A 14 7.62 -7.16 -2.62
C ASN A 14 6.62 -6.02 -2.85
N HIS A 15 7.05 -5.07 -3.67
CA HIS A 15 6.22 -3.97 -4.13
C HIS A 15 5.40 -4.35 -5.36
N SER A 16 4.12 -3.97 -5.35
CA SER A 16 3.34 -3.78 -6.59
C SER A 16 2.35 -2.64 -6.36
N THR A 17 2.25 -1.73 -7.32
CA THR A 17 1.24 -0.67 -7.36
C THR A 17 -0.09 -1.20 -7.93
N ARG A 18 -0.04 -2.16 -8.85
CA ARG A 18 -1.22 -2.70 -9.55
C ARG A 18 -1.85 -3.92 -8.87
N ASP A 19 -1.02 -4.89 -8.50
CA ASP A 19 -1.43 -6.22 -8.03
C ASP A 19 -1.24 -6.41 -6.51
N GLN A 20 -1.08 -5.32 -5.74
CA GLN A 20 -1.07 -5.43 -4.28
C GLN A 20 -2.34 -6.13 -3.76
N ASN A 21 -2.13 -7.15 -2.94
CA ASN A 21 -3.19 -7.96 -2.35
C ASN A 21 -3.08 -8.02 -0.83
N VAL A 22 -2.06 -7.36 -0.25
CA VAL A 22 -1.87 -7.17 1.19
C VAL A 22 -1.74 -5.68 1.50
N GLY A 23 -2.55 -5.19 2.44
CA GLY A 23 -2.39 -3.88 3.05
C GLY A 23 -1.67 -3.97 4.38
N TRP A 24 -1.14 -2.86 4.88
CA TRP A 24 -0.48 -2.81 6.19
C TRP A 24 -0.83 -1.55 6.99
N LYS A 25 -0.84 -1.68 8.32
CA LYS A 25 -1.02 -0.56 9.27
C LYS A 25 -0.06 -0.73 10.44
N ARG A 26 0.55 0.37 10.87
CA ARG A 26 1.36 0.41 12.10
C ARG A 26 0.44 0.51 13.31
N ASN A 27 0.67 -0.34 14.30
CA ASN A 27 0.13 -0.19 15.63
C ASN A 27 1.25 0.29 16.56
N THR A 28 1.27 1.59 16.86
CA THR A 28 2.30 2.23 17.68
C THR A 28 2.10 2.04 19.18
N GLU A 29 0.95 1.51 19.62
CA GLU A 29 0.74 1.18 21.03
C GLU A 29 1.45 -0.12 21.42
N THR A 30 1.66 -1.00 20.44
CA THR A 30 2.24 -2.34 20.63
C THR A 30 3.49 -2.58 19.79
N ASP A 31 3.97 -1.57 19.06
CA ASP A 31 5.14 -1.61 18.19
C ASP A 31 5.15 -2.77 17.17
N VAL A 32 3.99 -3.01 16.54
CA VAL A 32 3.83 -4.04 15.51
C VAL A 32 3.29 -3.45 14.20
N ILE A 33 3.46 -4.20 13.12
CA ILE A 33 2.83 -3.94 11.83
C ILE A 33 1.81 -5.05 11.58
N VAL A 34 0.57 -4.65 11.33
CA VAL A 34 -0.53 -5.57 11.01
C VAL A 34 -0.69 -5.60 9.51
N TYR A 35 -0.61 -6.80 8.92
CA TYR A 35 -0.81 -7.06 7.50
C TYR A 35 -2.17 -7.72 7.30
N THR A 36 -2.94 -7.23 6.33
CA THR A 36 -4.31 -7.66 6.07
C THR A 36 -4.50 -7.94 4.58
N ALA A 37 -5.05 -9.11 4.24
CA ALA A 37 -5.44 -9.39 2.86
C ALA A 37 -6.53 -8.41 2.40
N LEU A 38 -6.37 -7.83 1.21
CA LEU A 38 -7.31 -6.85 0.64
C LEU A 38 -8.46 -7.51 -0.14
N ARG A 39 -8.28 -8.78 -0.49
CA ARG A 39 -9.22 -9.64 -1.23
C ARG A 39 -8.87 -11.10 -0.96
N ASP A 40 -9.68 -12.02 -1.48
CA ASP A 40 -9.31 -13.44 -1.51
C ASP A 40 -8.02 -13.64 -2.32
N ILE A 41 -7.11 -14.47 -1.79
CA ILE A 41 -5.79 -14.75 -2.36
C ILE A 41 -5.68 -16.24 -2.63
N LYS A 42 -5.31 -16.61 -3.85
CA LYS A 42 -5.19 -18.02 -4.25
C LYS A 42 -3.89 -18.62 -3.73
N ALA A 43 -3.90 -19.93 -3.48
CA ALA A 43 -2.67 -20.64 -3.14
C ALA A 43 -1.65 -20.51 -4.29
N GLY A 44 -0.43 -20.08 -3.95
CA GLY A 44 0.66 -19.86 -4.92
C GLY A 44 0.68 -18.45 -5.54
N GLU A 45 -0.30 -17.59 -5.24
CA GLU A 45 -0.24 -16.18 -5.58
C GLU A 45 0.77 -15.45 -4.68
N GLU A 46 1.61 -14.59 -5.27
CA GLU A 46 2.57 -13.79 -4.50
C GLU A 46 1.85 -12.74 -3.66
N LEU A 47 2.37 -12.47 -2.46
CA LEU A 47 1.85 -11.42 -1.58
C LEU A 47 2.65 -10.13 -1.80
N CYS A 48 1.98 -9.10 -2.30
CA CYS A 48 2.57 -7.80 -2.58
C CYS A 48 1.89 -6.69 -1.76
N ILE A 49 2.69 -5.70 -1.36
CA ILE A 49 2.24 -4.46 -0.69
C ILE A 49 2.59 -3.24 -1.55
N SER A 50 1.91 -2.11 -1.36
CA SER A 50 2.47 -0.83 -1.81
C SER A 50 3.53 -0.34 -0.83
N TYR A 51 4.66 0.11 -1.37
CA TYR A 51 5.70 0.82 -0.63
C TYR A 51 5.36 2.32 -0.46
N GLY A 52 4.21 2.73 -1.00
CA GLY A 52 3.72 4.11 -1.03
C GLY A 52 4.05 4.82 -2.35
N SER A 53 3.35 5.91 -2.61
CA SER A 53 3.42 6.70 -3.86
C SER A 53 4.70 7.54 -3.98
N VAL A 54 5.71 7.31 -3.14
CA VAL A 54 6.95 8.11 -3.09
C VAL A 54 8.08 7.32 -3.72
N ARG A 55 8.78 7.99 -4.64
CA ARG A 55 9.95 7.56 -5.42
C ARG A 55 10.66 6.31 -4.86
N LEU A 56 10.45 5.18 -5.52
CA LEU A 56 11.23 3.97 -5.31
C LEU A 56 12.71 4.25 -5.65
N TRP A 57 13.61 3.53 -4.98
CA TRP A 57 15.05 3.61 -5.22
C TRP A 57 15.53 2.63 -6.30
N PHE A 58 14.59 1.86 -6.87
CA PHE A 58 14.74 0.90 -7.95
C PHE A 58 13.65 1.14 -9.00
N GLU A 59 13.76 0.51 -10.17
CA GLU A 59 12.76 0.57 -11.22
C GLU A 59 11.48 -0.15 -10.77
N ASP A 60 10.33 0.52 -10.89
CA ASP A 60 9.05 -0.10 -10.56
C ASP A 60 8.72 -1.20 -11.58
N ALA A 61 8.42 -2.41 -11.10
CA ALA A 61 8.03 -3.52 -11.94
C ALA A 61 6.73 -3.24 -12.71
N ASP A 62 5.87 -2.38 -12.17
CA ASP A 62 4.57 -2.05 -12.76
C ASP A 62 4.63 -0.83 -13.70
N ALA A 63 5.78 -0.14 -13.83
CA ALA A 63 5.90 1.10 -14.61
C ALA A 63 5.86 0.92 -16.14
N ASN A 64 6.16 -0.28 -16.65
CA ASN A 64 6.30 -0.52 -18.10
C ASN A 64 5.00 -0.99 -18.77
N ASP A 65 3.92 -1.20 -18.02
CA ASP A 65 2.60 -1.64 -18.51
C ASP A 65 1.65 -0.44 -18.75
N GLU A 66 2.18 0.64 -19.32
CA GLU A 66 1.43 1.84 -19.67
C GLU A 66 0.57 1.64 -20.93
N GLU A 67 -0.70 1.23 -20.75
CA GLU A 67 -1.79 1.77 -21.57
C GLU A 67 -2.65 2.75 -20.75
N VAL A 68 -2.45 4.03 -21.10
CA VAL A 68 -3.38 5.16 -21.05
C VAL A 68 -3.70 5.77 -19.67
N GLY A 69 -3.09 6.93 -19.43
CA GLY A 69 -3.77 8.08 -18.86
C GLY A 69 -3.08 8.67 -17.64
N GLY A 70 -2.11 9.56 -17.87
CA GLY A 70 -1.66 10.48 -16.83
C GLY A 70 -2.83 11.34 -16.37
N ASP A 71 -3.37 11.02 -15.20
CA ASP A 71 -4.21 11.92 -14.45
C ASP A 71 -3.35 12.48 -13.30
N GLU A 72 -3.12 13.79 -13.34
CA GLU A 72 -2.36 14.57 -12.34
C GLU A 72 -3.14 14.69 -11.00
N ASN A 73 -4.06 13.76 -10.74
CA ASN A 73 -4.88 13.62 -9.53
C ASN A 73 -5.11 12.15 -9.14
N ASP A 74 -4.21 11.23 -9.52
CA ASP A 74 -4.31 9.84 -9.09
C ASP A 74 -4.28 9.74 -7.55
N THR A 75 -5.39 9.29 -6.99
CA THR A 75 -5.54 8.99 -5.55
C THR A 75 -5.02 7.58 -5.22
N GLY A 76 -4.29 6.92 -6.12
CA GLY A 76 -2.85 6.68 -5.97
C GLY A 76 -2.33 5.81 -4.82
N GLY A 77 -3.19 5.04 -4.15
CA GLY A 77 -2.78 4.09 -3.13
C GLY A 77 -2.82 4.65 -1.69
N LEU A 78 -3.92 5.31 -1.35
CA LEU A 78 -4.21 5.67 0.04
C LEU A 78 -4.13 4.43 0.94
N THR A 79 -3.30 4.49 1.97
CA THR A 79 -3.35 3.56 3.10
C THR A 79 -4.77 3.54 3.68
N LEU A 80 -5.16 2.47 4.37
CA LEU A 80 -6.50 2.40 4.97
C LEU A 80 -6.78 3.61 5.89
N ALA A 81 -5.75 4.18 6.51
CA ALA A 81 -5.82 5.42 7.29
C ALA A 81 -6.09 6.67 6.43
N GLU A 82 -5.55 6.74 5.22
CA GLU A 82 -5.79 7.84 4.28
C GLU A 82 -7.17 7.72 3.60
N LEU A 83 -7.67 6.49 3.37
CA LEU A 83 -9.06 6.23 2.99
C LEU A 83 -10.04 6.66 4.09
N GLU A 84 -9.74 6.35 5.35
CA GLU A 84 -10.56 6.73 6.52
C GLU A 84 -10.60 8.27 6.69
N LEU A 85 -9.48 8.96 6.46
CA LEU A 85 -9.42 10.43 6.42
C LEU A 85 -10.16 11.03 5.22
N SER A 86 -10.16 10.38 4.06
CA SER A 86 -10.91 10.84 2.88
C SER A 86 -12.44 10.69 3.03
N GLY A 87 -12.90 9.73 3.85
CA GLY A 87 -14.32 9.49 4.14
C GLY A 87 -14.95 10.49 5.11
N LEU A 88 -14.15 11.23 5.89
CA LEU A 88 -14.63 12.25 6.84
C LEU A 88 -14.88 13.64 6.21
N GLY A 89 -14.62 13.81 4.90
CA GLY A 89 -14.80 15.07 4.18
C GLY A 89 -16.10 15.21 3.37
N LYS A 90 -16.99 14.21 3.38
CA LYS A 90 -18.30 14.27 2.67
C LYS A 90 -19.46 13.92 3.59
N MET A 91 -19.55 14.64 4.70
CA MET A 91 -20.81 14.86 5.39
C MET A 91 -20.92 16.37 5.57
N ASP A 92 -21.35 17.05 4.51
CA ASP A 92 -21.83 18.42 4.62
C ASP A 92 -23.04 18.45 5.56
N LEU A 93 -23.05 19.44 6.45
CA LEU A 93 -24.22 19.98 7.13
C LEU A 93 -25.33 20.35 6.15
#